data_AF-A0A4Y2T4P1-F1
#
_entry.id   AF-A0A4Y2T4P1-F1
#
_cell.length_a   1.000
_cell.length_b   1.000
_cell.length_c   1.000
_cell.angle_alpha   90.00
_cell.angle_beta   90.00
_cell.angle_gamma   90.00
#
_symmetry.space_group_name_H-M   'P 1'
#
loop_
_entity.id
_entity.type
_entity.pdbx_description
1 polymer ?
#
loop_
_entity_poly.entity_id
_entity_poly.type
_entity_poly.pdbx_seq_one_letter_code
_entity_poly.pdbx_strand_id
1 'polypeptide(L)'
;MSHHGAIKPDSTSTKLRVVFNVSSPTTGESLNDVLLSGEINEDDFNTMLSFRKHQIVLIADIRQMFRQILIDPSQRNLLRILWKTQEEEELVAYRLKTVTYGTKCAPFLATRVLRQLAMDEVKNFPLASEVVLSDTGSQDLGTAIVLKDQLINLFNTCGMVLHKWNSNARELLDLKNENSEISFKQKEDSTIKTLGMA
;
A
#
# COMPACT_ATOMS: atom_id res chain seq x y z
N MET A 1 -1.60 22.24 4.57
CA MET A 1 -2.37 21.07 5.01
C MET A 1 -2.23 20.91 6.52
N SER A 2 -3.35 20.78 7.23
CA SER A 2 -3.33 20.53 8.69
C SER A 2 -2.91 19.08 8.95
N HIS A 3 -2.25 18.83 10.08
CA HIS A 3 -1.79 17.50 10.45
C HIS A 3 -1.69 17.38 11.97
N HIS A 4 -1.83 16.15 12.48
CA HIS A 4 -1.67 15.85 13.90
C HIS A 4 -1.11 14.44 14.10
N GLY A 5 -0.54 14.19 15.28
CA GLY A 5 -0.11 12.88 15.71
C GLY A 5 -1.29 12.06 16.27
N ALA A 6 -1.51 10.86 15.74
CA ALA A 6 -2.42 9.88 16.30
C ALA A 6 -1.60 8.75 16.93
N ILE A 7 -1.67 8.65 18.26
CA ILE A 7 -0.98 7.60 19.03
C ILE A 7 -1.84 6.34 18.99
N LYS A 8 -1.24 5.22 18.63
CA LYS A 8 -1.80 3.87 18.72
C LYS A 8 -0.90 3.02 19.61
N PRO A 9 -1.11 3.04 20.94
CA PRO A 9 -0.23 2.37 21.91
C PRO A 9 -0.05 0.88 21.61
N ASP A 10 -1.12 0.24 21.14
CA ASP A 10 -1.17 -1.20 20.84
C ASP A 10 -0.55 -1.57 19.47
N SER A 11 -0.11 -0.57 18.68
CA SER A 11 0.55 -0.85 17.40
C SER A 11 1.99 -1.31 17.65
N THR A 12 2.27 -2.56 17.30
CA THR A 12 3.62 -3.14 17.38
C THR A 12 4.63 -2.44 16.48
N SER A 13 4.22 -2.03 15.27
CA SER A 13 5.13 -1.45 14.26
C SER A 13 5.23 0.07 14.28
N THR A 14 4.15 0.80 14.61
CA THR A 14 4.16 2.27 14.54
C THR A 14 3.22 2.88 15.58
N LYS A 15 3.77 3.19 16.76
CA LYS A 15 3.04 3.74 17.90
C LYS A 15 2.51 5.16 17.66
N LEU A 16 3.14 5.95 16.78
CA LEU A 16 2.69 7.29 16.42
C LEU A 16 2.54 7.39 14.90
N ARG A 17 1.35 7.77 14.43
CA ARG A 17 1.08 8.02 13.01
C ARG A 17 0.78 9.49 12.80
N VAL A 18 1.33 10.08 11.75
CA VAL A 18 0.93 11.42 11.32
C VAL A 18 -0.33 11.29 10.47
N VAL A 19 -1.39 11.98 10.88
CA VAL A 19 -2.64 12.08 10.12
C VAL A 19 -2.66 13.44 9.46
N PHE A 20 -2.82 13.44 8.14
CA PHE A 20 -2.97 14.65 7.34
C PHE A 20 -4.44 14.91 7.09
N ASN A 21 -4.93 16.09 7.47
CA ASN A 21 -6.29 16.50 7.18
C ASN A 21 -6.30 17.30 5.87
N VAL A 22 -6.68 16.62 4.81
CA VAL A 22 -6.74 17.14 3.43
C VAL A 22 -8.14 17.65 3.06
N SER A 23 -9.15 17.22 3.81
CA SER A 23 -10.57 17.56 3.59
C SER A 23 -11.04 18.76 4.42
N SER A 24 -10.16 19.37 5.23
CA SER A 24 -10.48 20.60 5.95
C SER A 24 -10.51 21.78 4.98
N PRO A 25 -11.63 22.51 4.84
CA PRO A 25 -11.67 23.74 4.06
C PRO A 25 -10.80 24.82 4.71
N THR A 26 -10.11 25.61 3.90
CA THR A 26 -9.36 26.79 4.37
C THR A 26 -9.96 28.10 3.87
N THR A 27 -10.46 28.12 2.64
CA THR A 27 -11.03 29.32 1.98
C THR A 27 -12.33 28.97 1.26
N GLY A 28 -13.14 28.07 1.84
CA GLY A 28 -14.39 27.57 1.26
C GLY A 28 -14.27 26.20 0.59
N GLU A 29 -13.08 25.83 0.11
CA GLU A 29 -12.78 24.51 -0.47
C GLU A 29 -11.62 23.85 0.29
N SER A 30 -11.63 22.52 0.30
CA SER A 30 -10.53 21.69 0.77
C SER A 30 -9.62 21.26 -0.39
N LEU A 31 -8.43 20.75 -0.08
CA LEU A 31 -7.54 20.26 -1.14
C LEU A 31 -8.17 19.06 -1.88
N ASN A 32 -8.92 18.20 -1.19
CA ASN A 32 -9.59 17.07 -1.83
C ASN A 32 -10.76 17.46 -2.76
N ASP A 33 -11.29 18.66 -2.63
CA ASP A 33 -12.32 19.16 -3.56
C ASP A 33 -11.70 19.51 -4.93
N VAL A 34 -10.45 19.98 -4.92
CA VAL A 34 -9.71 20.41 -6.11
C VAL A 34 -8.92 19.26 -6.75
N LEU A 35 -8.48 18.27 -5.96
CA LEU A 35 -7.75 17.11 -6.48
C LEU A 35 -8.66 16.17 -7.29
N LEU A 36 -8.15 15.74 -8.45
CA LEU A 36 -8.76 14.67 -9.24
C LEU A 36 -8.50 13.32 -8.57
N SER A 37 -9.52 12.47 -8.43
CA SER A 37 -9.34 11.12 -7.87
C SER A 37 -8.47 10.22 -8.76
N GLY A 38 -8.61 10.39 -10.09
CA GLY A 38 -8.21 9.38 -11.07
C GLY A 38 -9.22 8.22 -11.15
N GLU A 39 -9.02 7.33 -12.12
CA GLU A 39 -9.86 6.13 -12.28
C GLU A 39 -9.41 5.03 -11.32
N ILE A 40 -10.17 4.83 -10.25
CA ILE A 40 -9.94 3.73 -9.31
C ILE A 40 -10.88 2.60 -9.71
N ASN A 41 -10.34 1.57 -10.37
CA ASN A 41 -11.07 0.34 -10.66
C ASN A 41 -10.94 -0.62 -9.47
N GLU A 42 -11.57 -0.29 -8.36
CA GLU A 42 -11.72 -1.20 -7.22
C GLU A 42 -13.14 -1.78 -7.26
N ASP A 43 -13.35 -2.77 -8.14
CA ASP A 43 -14.52 -3.62 -8.03
C ASP A 43 -14.21 -4.74 -7.04
N ASP A 44 -14.41 -4.45 -5.75
CA ASP A 44 -14.22 -5.40 -4.65
C ASP A 44 -14.97 -6.72 -4.89
N PHE A 45 -16.10 -6.68 -5.60
CA PHE A 45 -16.85 -7.88 -5.94
C PHE A 45 -16.10 -8.74 -6.96
N ASN A 46 -15.50 -8.14 -7.99
CA ASN A 46 -14.65 -8.88 -8.94
C ASN A 46 -13.38 -9.42 -8.27
N THR A 47 -12.78 -8.66 -7.35
CA THR A 47 -11.67 -9.13 -6.54
C THR A 47 -12.10 -10.37 -5.74
N MET A 48 -13.18 -10.29 -4.97
CA MET A 48 -13.70 -11.43 -4.20
C MET A 48 -14.06 -12.64 -5.07
N LEU A 49 -14.64 -12.42 -6.25
CA LEU A 49 -14.95 -13.50 -7.20
C LEU A 49 -13.69 -14.16 -7.73
N SER A 50 -12.65 -13.38 -8.04
CA SER A 50 -11.38 -13.91 -8.53
C SER A 50 -10.69 -14.74 -7.44
N PHE A 51 -10.73 -14.30 -6.19
CA PHE A 51 -10.26 -15.09 -5.04
C PHE A 51 -10.92 -16.47 -4.95
N ARG A 52 -12.19 -16.61 -5.34
CA ARG A 52 -12.90 -17.91 -5.35
C ARG A 52 -12.57 -18.81 -6.53
N LYS A 53 -11.98 -18.27 -7.61
CA LYS A 53 -11.63 -19.02 -8.82
C LYS A 53 -10.31 -19.77 -8.67
N HIS A 54 -9.44 -19.35 -7.77
CA HIS A 54 -8.08 -19.90 -7.62
C HIS A 54 -8.01 -20.90 -6.47
N GLN A 55 -7.35 -22.04 -6.69
CA GLN A 55 -7.14 -23.03 -5.64
C GLN A 55 -6.19 -22.51 -4.56
N ILE A 56 -5.20 -21.71 -4.97
CA ILE A 56 -4.19 -21.15 -4.07
C ILE A 56 -4.15 -19.64 -4.23
N VAL A 57 -4.25 -18.95 -3.10
CA VAL A 57 -4.31 -17.49 -3.01
C VAL A 57 -3.13 -16.99 -2.18
N LEU A 58 -2.50 -15.91 -2.64
CA LEU A 58 -1.46 -15.18 -1.92
C LEU A 58 -1.96 -13.76 -1.65
N ILE A 59 -1.77 -13.29 -0.43
CA ILE A 59 -2.04 -11.91 -0.03
C ILE A 59 -0.78 -11.36 0.64
N ALA A 60 -0.43 -10.11 0.32
CA ALA A 60 0.65 -9.38 0.99
C ALA A 60 0.32 -7.90 1.05
N ASP A 61 0.83 -7.23 2.09
CA ASP A 61 0.86 -5.77 2.19
C ASP A 61 2.15 -5.24 1.56
N ILE A 62 2.11 -4.02 1.00
CA ILE A 62 3.32 -3.27 0.64
C ILE A 62 3.64 -2.30 1.78
N ARG A 63 4.83 -2.45 2.38
CA ARG A 63 5.23 -1.64 3.53
C ARG A 63 5.31 -0.17 3.17
N GLN A 64 4.48 0.66 3.82
CA GLN A 64 4.46 2.11 3.66
C GLN A 64 4.38 2.58 2.19
N MET A 65 3.62 1.86 1.36
CA MET A 65 3.57 2.03 -0.11
C MET A 65 3.57 3.49 -0.59
N PHE A 66 2.66 4.34 -0.10
CA PHE A 66 2.58 5.73 -0.56
C PHE A 66 3.85 6.56 -0.28
N ARG A 67 4.59 6.26 0.79
CA ARG A 67 5.87 6.92 1.10
C ARG A 67 6.99 6.54 0.14
N GLN A 68 6.81 5.48 -0.64
CA GLN A 68 7.79 5.02 -1.62
C GLN A 68 7.59 5.69 -2.99
N ILE A 69 6.48 6.42 -3.19
CA ILE A 69 6.12 7.02 -4.48
C ILE A 69 6.36 8.52 -4.41
N LEU A 70 7.27 9.02 -5.25
CA LEU A 70 7.53 10.45 -5.36
C LEU A 70 6.42 11.17 -6.14
N ILE A 71 6.03 12.34 -5.64
CA ILE A 71 5.17 13.29 -6.32
C ILE A 71 6.03 14.15 -7.23
N ASP A 72 5.49 14.44 -8.43
CA ASP A 72 6.09 15.35 -9.39
C ASP A 72 6.46 16.69 -8.72
N PRO A 73 7.68 17.22 -8.92
CA PRO A 73 8.12 18.46 -8.29
C PRO A 73 7.17 19.65 -8.46
N SER A 74 6.46 19.75 -9.59
CA SER A 74 5.50 20.84 -9.85
C SER A 74 4.29 20.81 -8.91
N GLN A 75 3.90 19.61 -8.46
CA GLN A 75 2.71 19.38 -7.62
C GLN A 75 3.01 19.49 -6.12
N ARG A 76 4.29 19.44 -5.70
CA ARG A 76 4.68 19.42 -4.27
C ARG A 76 4.27 20.68 -3.50
N ASN A 77 4.00 21.79 -4.18
CA ASN A 77 3.49 23.00 -3.54
C ASN A 77 2.09 22.82 -2.94
N LEU A 78 1.29 21.87 -3.44
CA LEU A 78 -0.02 21.51 -2.90
C LEU A 78 0.10 20.73 -1.59
N LEU A 79 1.25 20.08 -1.35
CA LEU A 79 1.50 19.21 -0.20
C LEU A 79 2.35 19.90 0.88
N ARG A 80 2.07 21.19 1.13
CA ARG A 80 2.77 21.96 2.16
C ARG A 80 2.21 21.69 3.56
N ILE A 81 3.12 21.54 4.51
CA ILE A 81 2.82 21.48 5.94
C ILE A 81 3.62 22.54 6.68
N LEU A 82 3.12 22.96 7.82
CA LEU A 82 3.83 23.82 8.76
C LEU A 82 4.29 22.93 9.91
N TRP A 83 5.55 23.03 10.33
CA TRP A 83 6.11 22.21 11.40
C TRP A 83 6.84 23.08 12.41
N LYS A 84 6.76 22.68 13.67
CA LYS A 84 7.38 23.35 14.80
C LYS A 84 7.68 22.29 15.86
N THR A 85 8.94 22.20 16.31
CA THR A 85 9.37 21.13 17.22
C THR A 85 9.09 21.49 18.67
N GLN A 86 9.29 22.76 19.03
CA GLN A 86 9.03 23.31 20.36
C GLN A 86 8.19 24.59 20.24
N GLU A 87 7.45 24.97 21.28
CA GLU A 87 6.55 26.12 21.25
C GLU A 87 7.27 27.46 21.02
N GLU A 88 8.57 27.52 21.29
CA GLU A 88 9.41 28.71 21.16
C GLU A 88 10.10 28.80 19.79
N GLU A 89 10.16 27.70 19.03
CA GLU A 89 10.81 27.67 17.73
C GLU A 89 10.01 28.42 16.64
N GLU A 90 10.71 28.88 15.61
CA GLU A 90 10.05 29.44 14.44
C GLU A 90 9.29 28.37 13.65
N LEU A 91 8.17 28.77 13.05
CA LEU A 91 7.34 27.88 12.24
C LEU A 91 8.01 27.66 10.88
N VAL A 92 8.31 26.41 10.55
CA VAL A 92 8.98 26.06 9.28
C VAL A 92 7.98 25.42 8.32
N ALA A 93 7.98 25.86 7.05
CA ALA A 93 7.16 25.26 6.01
C ALA A 93 7.93 24.15 5.27
N TYR A 94 7.39 22.93 5.28
CA TYR A 94 7.91 21.79 4.54
C TYR A 94 7.02 21.46 3.34
N ARG A 95 7.64 20.89 2.29
CA ARG A 95 6.95 20.33 1.13
C ARG A 95 7.13 18.82 1.15
N LEU A 96 6.02 18.09 1.30
CA LEU A 96 6.06 16.64 1.22
C LEU A 96 6.46 16.21 -0.20
N LYS A 97 7.31 15.19 -0.29
CA LYS A 97 7.86 14.70 -1.57
C LYS A 97 7.11 13.50 -2.12
N THR A 98 6.33 12.82 -1.28
CA THR A 98 5.76 11.51 -1.61
C THR A 98 4.24 11.58 -1.63
N VAL A 99 3.60 10.57 -2.22
CA VAL A 99 2.15 10.41 -2.13
C VAL A 99 1.74 10.45 -0.65
N THR A 100 0.76 11.28 -0.35
CA THR A 100 0.34 11.58 1.02
C THR A 100 -1.00 10.92 1.31
N TYR A 101 -1.06 10.11 2.37
CA TYR A 101 -2.28 9.48 2.84
C TYR A 101 -3.39 10.52 3.06
N GLY A 102 -4.62 10.17 2.69
CA GLY A 102 -5.78 11.05 2.84
C GLY A 102 -6.00 12.03 1.68
N THR A 103 -5.07 12.10 0.71
CA THR A 103 -5.32 12.78 -0.57
C THR A 103 -6.20 11.91 -1.47
N LYS A 104 -7.18 12.53 -2.14
CA LYS A 104 -8.16 11.86 -3.00
C LYS A 104 -7.54 11.02 -4.12
N CYS A 105 -6.39 11.47 -4.65
CA CYS A 105 -5.66 10.81 -5.73
C CYS A 105 -4.73 9.69 -5.28
N ALA A 106 -4.49 9.52 -3.96
CA ALA A 106 -3.48 8.57 -3.47
C ALA A 106 -3.70 7.12 -3.93
N PRO A 107 -4.93 6.56 -3.91
CA PRO A 107 -5.16 5.18 -4.36
C PRO A 107 -4.82 5.02 -5.85
N PHE A 108 -5.35 5.90 -6.70
CA PHE A 108 -5.07 5.89 -8.13
C PHE A 108 -3.57 5.97 -8.43
N LEU A 109 -2.86 6.91 -7.82
CA LEU A 109 -1.42 7.07 -8.03
C LEU A 109 -0.64 5.82 -7.65
N ALA A 110 -1.01 5.17 -6.54
CA ALA A 110 -0.36 3.94 -6.13
C ALA A 110 -0.64 2.79 -7.09
N THR A 111 -1.90 2.53 -7.41
CA THR A 111 -2.30 1.48 -8.34
C THR A 111 -1.66 1.68 -9.71
N ARG A 112 -1.63 2.92 -10.22
CA ARG A 112 -1.00 3.25 -11.50
C ARG A 112 0.51 2.97 -11.51
N VAL A 113 1.21 3.24 -10.39
CA VAL A 113 2.65 2.93 -10.24
C VAL A 113 2.89 1.43 -10.21
N LEU A 114 2.09 0.66 -9.47
CA LEU A 114 2.23 -0.80 -9.43
C LEU A 114 1.98 -1.44 -10.80
N ARG A 115 0.96 -0.95 -11.52
CA ARG A 115 0.69 -1.39 -12.89
C ARG A 115 1.83 -1.01 -13.85
N GLN A 116 2.43 0.17 -13.70
CA GLN A 116 3.59 0.55 -14.51
C GLN A 116 4.78 -0.37 -14.25
N LEU A 117 5.07 -0.64 -12.98
CA LEU A 117 6.14 -1.54 -12.56
C LEU A 117 5.98 -2.92 -13.22
N ALA A 118 4.77 -3.49 -13.18
CA ALA A 118 4.48 -4.77 -13.84
C ALA A 118 4.65 -4.71 -15.37
N MET A 119 4.25 -3.61 -16.02
CA MET A 119 4.46 -3.43 -17.46
C MET A 119 5.95 -3.35 -17.83
N ASP A 120 6.74 -2.62 -17.04
CA ASP A 120 8.16 -2.39 -17.29
C ASP A 120 8.97 -3.68 -17.09
N GLU A 121 8.58 -4.50 -16.12
CA GLU A 121 9.31 -5.69 -15.68
C GLU A 121 8.73 -7.02 -16.17
N VAL A 122 7.71 -6.99 -17.05
CA VAL A 122 7.02 -8.19 -17.56
C VAL A 122 7.96 -9.24 -18.17
N LYS A 123 9.09 -8.80 -18.75
CA LYS A 123 10.09 -9.70 -19.32
C LYS A 123 10.89 -10.45 -18.27
N ASN A 124 11.12 -9.84 -17.10
CA ASN A 124 11.91 -10.40 -16.01
C ASN A 124 11.05 -11.23 -15.06
N PHE A 125 9.82 -10.76 -14.79
CA PHE A 125 8.90 -11.38 -13.83
C PHE A 125 7.50 -11.55 -14.46
N PRO A 126 7.34 -12.43 -15.47
CA PRO A 126 6.11 -12.55 -16.24
C PRO A 126 4.90 -12.97 -15.39
N LEU A 127 5.06 -13.91 -14.46
CA LEU A 127 3.96 -14.39 -13.61
C LEU A 127 3.50 -13.29 -12.64
N ALA A 128 4.45 -12.65 -11.95
CA ALA A 128 4.13 -11.57 -11.03
C ALA A 128 3.47 -10.37 -11.75
N SER A 129 3.94 -10.07 -12.97
CA SER A 129 3.40 -8.98 -13.76
C SER A 129 1.98 -9.25 -14.26
N GLU A 130 1.69 -10.49 -14.66
CA GLU A 130 0.34 -10.92 -15.00
C GLU A 130 -0.59 -10.74 -13.80
N VAL A 131 -0.22 -11.26 -12.63
CA VAL A 131 -1.04 -11.14 -11.40
C VAL A 131 -1.33 -9.68 -11.03
N VAL A 132 -0.33 -8.80 -11.09
CA VAL A 132 -0.51 -7.36 -10.76
C VAL A 132 -1.37 -6.63 -11.79
N LEU A 133 -1.42 -7.10 -13.04
CA LEU A 133 -2.18 -6.44 -14.12
C LEU A 133 -3.62 -6.94 -14.26
N SER A 134 -3.87 -8.22 -13.98
CA SER A 134 -5.16 -8.89 -14.23
C SER A 134 -5.81 -9.54 -13.00
N ASP A 135 -5.25 -9.36 -11.79
CA ASP A 135 -5.79 -9.91 -10.52
C ASP A 135 -6.02 -11.44 -10.56
N THR A 136 -5.11 -12.16 -11.23
CA THR A 136 -5.17 -13.62 -11.38
C THR A 136 -4.33 -14.31 -10.29
N GLY A 137 -4.84 -15.41 -9.73
CA GLY A 137 -4.14 -16.26 -8.77
C GLY A 137 -3.55 -17.53 -9.39
N SER A 138 -2.91 -18.38 -8.56
CA SER A 138 -2.28 -19.63 -9.00
C SER A 138 -3.25 -20.82 -8.96
N GLN A 139 -3.02 -21.82 -9.83
CA GLN A 139 -3.77 -23.07 -9.86
C GLN A 139 -3.11 -24.21 -9.09
N ASP A 140 -1.79 -24.16 -8.87
CA ASP A 140 -1.04 -25.21 -8.16
C ASP A 140 0.06 -24.62 -7.27
N LEU A 141 0.58 -25.46 -6.35
CA LEU A 141 1.54 -25.04 -5.32
C LEU A 141 2.91 -24.68 -5.91
N GLY A 142 3.37 -25.40 -6.94
CA GLY A 142 4.65 -25.13 -7.58
C GLY A 142 4.65 -23.75 -8.24
N THR A 143 3.59 -23.45 -9.01
CA THR A 143 3.39 -22.11 -9.60
C THR A 143 3.26 -21.03 -8.54
N ALA A 144 2.60 -21.31 -7.41
CA ALA A 144 2.44 -20.34 -6.32
C ALA A 144 3.77 -19.99 -5.62
N ILE A 145 4.69 -20.95 -5.47
CA ILE A 145 6.04 -20.72 -4.94
C ILE A 145 6.82 -19.78 -5.86
N VAL A 146 6.85 -20.10 -7.17
CA VAL A 146 7.54 -19.27 -8.17
C VAL A 146 6.92 -17.88 -8.25
N LEU A 147 5.59 -17.77 -8.18
CA LEU A 147 4.88 -16.49 -8.16
C LEU A 147 5.28 -15.64 -6.96
N LYS A 148 5.33 -16.22 -5.74
CA LYS A 148 5.76 -15.51 -4.53
C LYS A 148 7.17 -14.93 -4.70
N ASP A 149 8.11 -15.72 -5.21
CA ASP A 149 9.48 -15.30 -5.43
C ASP A 149 9.57 -14.20 -6.51
N GLN A 150 8.82 -14.34 -7.61
CA GLN A 150 8.75 -13.29 -8.63
C GLN A 150 8.14 -11.99 -8.09
N LEU A 151 7.10 -12.05 -7.26
CA LEU A 151 6.51 -10.87 -6.62
C LEU A 151 7.51 -10.17 -5.71
N ILE A 152 8.24 -10.91 -4.87
CA ILE A 152 9.28 -10.32 -4.01
C ILE A 152 10.33 -9.60 -4.85
N ASN A 153 10.82 -10.24 -5.92
CA ASN A 153 11.87 -9.65 -6.75
C ASN A 153 11.37 -8.48 -7.60
N LEU A 154 10.15 -8.55 -8.13
CA LEU A 154 9.50 -7.46 -8.87
C LEU A 154 9.39 -6.19 -8.02
N PHE A 155 8.86 -6.29 -6.80
CA PHE A 155 8.70 -5.12 -5.93
C PHE A 155 10.05 -4.61 -5.39
N ASN A 156 11.04 -5.48 -5.23
CA ASN A 156 12.39 -5.07 -4.84
C ASN A 156 13.08 -4.20 -5.89
N THR A 157 12.73 -4.29 -7.19
CA THR A 157 13.34 -3.42 -8.22
C THR A 157 13.05 -1.93 -8.00
N CYS A 158 11.92 -1.61 -7.36
CA CYS A 158 11.55 -0.25 -6.99
C CYS A 158 11.71 0.05 -5.48
N GLY A 159 12.38 -0.85 -4.75
CA GLY A 159 12.62 -0.71 -3.30
C GLY A 159 11.39 -1.00 -2.42
N MET A 160 10.27 -1.43 -3.01
CA MET A 160 9.06 -1.77 -2.27
C MET A 160 9.18 -3.15 -1.62
N VAL A 161 8.88 -3.20 -0.32
CA VAL A 161 8.99 -4.43 0.47
C VAL A 161 7.60 -5.00 0.73
N LEU A 162 7.34 -6.19 0.20
CA LEU A 162 6.16 -6.98 0.52
C LEU A 162 6.29 -7.62 1.91
N HIS A 163 5.23 -7.54 2.71
CA HIS A 163 5.20 -8.08 4.06
C HIS A 163 3.80 -8.58 4.46
N LYS A 164 3.69 -9.18 5.65
CA LYS A 164 2.45 -9.80 6.15
C LYS A 164 1.82 -10.77 5.14
N TRP A 165 2.65 -11.64 4.59
CA TRP A 165 2.20 -12.68 3.68
C TRP A 165 1.13 -13.56 4.34
N ASN A 166 0.10 -13.90 3.57
CA ASN A 166 -0.93 -14.85 3.96
C ASN A 166 -1.36 -15.71 2.77
N SER A 167 -1.80 -16.93 3.05
CA SER A 167 -2.24 -17.88 2.04
C SER A 167 -3.16 -18.94 2.64
N ASN A 168 -4.00 -19.53 1.78
CA ASN A 168 -4.73 -20.76 2.09
C ASN A 168 -3.86 -22.03 1.98
N ALA A 169 -2.62 -21.95 1.46
CA ALA A 169 -1.63 -23.01 1.47
C ALA A 169 -0.48 -22.67 2.45
N ARG A 170 -0.35 -23.45 3.54
CA ARG A 170 0.57 -23.14 4.64
C ARG A 170 2.04 -23.24 4.23
N GLU A 171 2.34 -24.13 3.28
CA GLU A 171 3.66 -24.35 2.70
C GLU A 171 4.27 -23.04 2.15
N LEU A 172 3.43 -22.11 1.70
CA LEU A 172 3.88 -20.81 1.18
C LEU A 172 4.31 -19.82 2.27
N LEU A 173 3.92 -20.05 3.54
CA LEU A 173 4.28 -19.18 4.67
C LEU A 173 5.60 -19.59 5.33
N ASP A 174 5.91 -20.89 5.33
CA ASP A 174 7.10 -21.44 5.98
C ASP A 174 8.39 -21.28 5.14
N LEU A 175 8.24 -20.95 3.85
CA LEU A 175 9.35 -20.65 2.95
C LEU A 175 9.94 -19.25 3.27
N LYS A 176 10.97 -19.26 4.13
CA LYS A 176 11.86 -18.15 4.53
C LYS A 176 11.23 -17.04 5.40
N ASN A 177 11.12 -17.35 6.69
CA ASN A 177 11.05 -16.35 7.76
C ASN A 177 12.41 -15.66 7.95
N GLU A 178 12.69 -14.58 7.24
CA GLU A 178 13.77 -13.64 7.65
C GLU A 178 13.25 -12.23 8.01
N ASN A 179 11.93 -12.01 8.05
CA ASN A 179 11.36 -10.77 8.61
C ASN A 179 10.03 -11.04 9.36
N SER A 180 9.97 -12.15 10.11
CA SER A 180 8.82 -12.51 10.93
C SER A 180 8.81 -11.74 12.26
N GLU A 181 8.44 -10.45 12.21
CA GLU A 181 7.62 -9.91 13.30
C GLU A 181 6.16 -10.07 12.91
N ILE A 182 5.68 -11.32 13.01
CA ILE A 182 4.30 -11.72 13.29
C ILE A 182 4.33 -13.25 13.41
N SER A 183 4.36 -13.73 14.65
CA SER A 183 3.88 -15.08 14.99
C SER A 183 2.44 -14.90 15.47
N PHE A 184 1.47 -15.05 14.58
CA PHE A 184 0.08 -15.26 15.01
C PHE A 184 -0.10 -16.73 15.32
N LYS A 185 -0.13 -17.07 16.61
CA LYS A 185 -0.78 -18.30 17.08
C LYS A 185 -2.22 -18.25 16.55
N GLN A 186 -2.56 -19.16 15.64
CA GLN A 186 -3.90 -19.33 15.12
C GLN A 186 -4.88 -19.47 16.29
N LYS A 187 -5.75 -18.47 16.47
CA LYS A 187 -7.09 -18.69 16.99
C LYS A 187 -7.98 -18.92 15.77
N GLU A 188 -8.80 -19.95 15.81
CA GLU A 188 -9.67 -20.46 14.73
C GLU A 188 -10.74 -19.47 14.22
N ASP A 189 -10.57 -18.16 14.41
CA ASP A 189 -11.56 -17.13 14.06
C ASP A 189 -10.93 -15.75 13.75
N SER A 190 -9.72 -15.72 13.19
CA SER A 190 -9.10 -14.43 12.82
C SER A 190 -9.55 -13.98 11.43
N THR A 191 -10.63 -13.18 11.37
CA THR A 191 -10.95 -12.38 10.18
C THR A 191 -9.81 -11.40 9.89
N ILE A 192 -9.20 -11.53 8.72
CA ILE A 192 -8.15 -10.62 8.26
C ILE A 192 -8.83 -9.39 7.67
N LYS A 193 -8.53 -8.21 8.23
CA LYS A 193 -9.03 -6.94 7.70
C LYS A 193 -8.12 -6.47 6.58
N THR A 194 -8.60 -6.55 5.35
CA THR A 194 -8.00 -5.87 4.19
C THR A 194 -8.49 -4.42 4.18
N LEU A 195 -7.61 -3.44 3.94
CA LEU A 195 -8.07 -2.05 3.77
C LEU A 195 -8.96 -1.96 2.52
N GLY A 196 -10.12 -1.33 2.65
CA GLY A 196 -11.04 -1.07 1.53
C GLY A 196 -12.29 -1.96 1.52
N MET A 197 -12.19 -3.21 1.97
CA MET A 197 -13.35 -4.12 2.03
C MET A 197 -14.08 -3.97 3.37
N ALA A 198 -15.25 -3.34 3.34
CA ALA A 198 -16.16 -3.16 4.47
C ALA A 198 -17.34 -4.14 4.40
#